data_AF-A0A959NMP2-F1
#
_entry.id   AF-A0A959NMP2-F1
#
_cell.length_a   1.000
_cell.length_b   1.000
_cell.length_c   1.000
_cell.angle_alpha   90.00
_cell.angle_beta   90.00
_cell.angle_gamma   90.00
#
_symmetry.space_group_name_H-M   'P 1'
#
loop_
_entity.id
_entity.type
_entity.pdbx_description
1 polymer ?
#
loop_
_entity_poly.entity_id
_entity_poly.type
_entity_poly.pdbx_seq_one_letter_code
_entity_poly.pdbx_strand_id
1 'polypeptide(L)' 'MQHKLASVTVIHKNCENADAYATAIDVMGPKEGYEFALKMKLPVFMIVRDSNSFIEKMTPQFEDFIMKGN' A
#
# COMPACT_ATOMS: atom_id res chain seq x y z
N MET A 1 18.62 -0.97 6.70
CA MET A 1 17.65 -1.71 7.53
C MET A 1 16.54 -2.17 6.60
N GLN A 2 16.31 -3.48 6.48
CA GLN A 2 15.26 -4.00 5.61
C GLN A 2 13.94 -3.98 6.39
N HIS A 3 12.94 -3.23 5.90
CA HIS A 3 11.60 -3.24 6.49
C HIS A 3 10.87 -4.54 6.18
N LYS A 4 9.76 -4.77 6.88
CA LYS A 4 8.94 -6.00 6.73
C LYS A 4 7.92 -5.94 5.58
N LEU A 5 7.80 -4.83 4.85
CA LEU A 5 6.93 -4.80 3.67
C LEU A 5 7.43 -5.81 2.62
N ALA A 6 6.54 -6.69 2.18
CA ALA A 6 6.84 -7.72 1.17
C ALA A 6 6.42 -7.26 -0.23
N SER A 7 5.29 -6.58 -0.33
CA SER A 7 4.81 -5.95 -1.55
C SER A 7 3.87 -4.79 -1.24
N VAL A 8 3.73 -3.90 -2.22
CA VAL A 8 2.77 -2.81 -2.23
C VAL A 8 2.11 -2.72 -3.59
N THR A 9 0.80 -2.51 -3.60
CA THR A 9 -0.01 -2.23 -4.78
C THR A 9 -0.66 -0.87 -4.60
N VAL A 10 -0.49 0.02 -5.59
CA VAL A 10 -1.10 1.36 -5.61
C VAL A 10 -2.00 1.48 -6.82
N ILE A 11 -3.25 1.90 -6.63
CA ILE A 11 -4.18 2.17 -7.73
C ILE A 11 -4.21 3.68 -7.99
N HIS A 12 -3.91 4.07 -9.22
CA HIS A 12 -3.97 5.46 -9.63
C HIS A 12 -4.29 5.57 -11.13
N LYS A 13 -4.95 6.66 -11.56
CA LYS A 13 -5.33 6.88 -12.97
C LYS A 13 -4.13 7.05 -13.91
N ASN A 14 -3.01 7.54 -13.36
CA ASN A 14 -1.75 7.71 -14.04
C ASN A 14 -0.73 6.70 -13.47
N CYS A 15 -0.12 5.92 -14.36
CA CYS A 15 0.84 4.86 -14.04
C CYS A 15 2.14 5.40 -13.43
N GLU A 16 2.68 6.52 -13.93
CA GLU A 16 3.88 7.17 -13.40
C GLU A 16 3.71 7.51 -11.92
N ASN A 17 2.56 8.08 -11.56
CA ASN A 17 2.25 8.37 -10.16
C ASN A 17 2.07 7.10 -9.31
N ALA A 18 1.44 6.05 -9.86
CA ALA A 18 1.29 4.78 -9.14
C ALA A 18 2.67 4.19 -8.78
N ASP A 19 3.59 4.16 -9.74
CA ASP A 19 4.94 3.63 -9.59
C ASP A 19 5.78 4.47 -8.62
N ALA A 20 5.70 5.80 -8.72
CA ALA A 20 6.37 6.73 -7.81
C ALA A 20 5.88 6.55 -6.36
N TYR A 21 4.56 6.44 -6.15
CA TYR A 21 4.00 6.21 -4.81
C TYR A 21 4.33 4.82 -4.28
N ALA A 22 4.29 3.78 -5.12
CA ALA A 22 4.67 2.43 -4.73
C ALA A 22 6.13 2.40 -4.24
N THR A 23 7.04 3.00 -5.00
CA THR A 23 8.46 3.13 -4.61
C THR A 23 8.63 3.90 -3.31
N ALA A 24 7.95 5.04 -3.15
CA ALA A 24 8.04 5.86 -1.94
C ALA A 24 7.55 5.09 -0.70
N ILE A 25 6.42 4.39 -0.83
CA ILE A 25 5.82 3.60 0.25
C ILE A 25 6.71 2.39 0.58
N ASP A 26 7.31 1.75 -0.41
CA ASP A 26 8.25 0.66 -0.18
C ASP A 26 9.40 1.14 0.69
N VAL A 27 10.07 2.24 0.31
CA VAL A 27 11.17 2.84 1.09
C VAL A 27 10.76 3.22 2.53
N MET A 28 9.56 3.77 2.73
CA MET A 28 9.02 4.10 4.06
C MET A 28 8.70 2.85 4.91
N GLY A 29 8.43 1.72 4.27
CA GLY A 29 8.00 0.50 4.93
C GLY A 29 6.55 0.54 5.44
N PRO A 30 6.11 -0.54 6.12
CA PRO A 30 4.68 -0.85 6.27
C PRO A 30 3.91 0.03 7.27
N LYS A 31 4.59 0.74 8.17
CA LYS A 31 3.95 1.64 9.14
C LYS A 31 3.84 3.05 8.58
N GLU A 32 4.97 3.66 8.30
CA GLU A 32 5.06 5.04 7.78
C GLU A 32 4.42 5.15 6.39
N GLY A 33 4.61 4.15 5.53
CA GLY A 33 3.97 4.10 4.22
C GLY A 33 2.44 4.01 4.29
N TYR A 34 1.89 3.31 5.30
CA TYR A 34 0.45 3.23 5.50
C TYR A 34 -0.12 4.57 5.99
N GLU A 35 0.53 5.20 6.97
CA GLU A 35 0.15 6.53 7.46
C GLU A 35 0.22 7.59 6.34
N PHE A 36 1.26 7.53 5.50
CA PHE A 36 1.39 8.36 4.31
C PHE A 36 0.24 8.13 3.32
N ALA A 37 -0.10 6.87 3.01
CA ALA A 37 -1.18 6.54 2.10
C ALA A 37 -2.54 7.05 2.61
N LEU A 38 -2.80 6.94 3.92
CA LEU A 38 -4.01 7.50 4.55
C LEU A 38 -4.07 9.02 4.42
N LYS A 39 -2.95 9.73 4.70
CA LYS A 39 -2.87 11.19 4.59
C LYS A 39 -3.12 11.67 3.16
N MET A 40 -2.58 10.94 2.18
CA MET A 40 -2.72 11.26 0.75
C MET A 40 -4.03 10.73 0.14
N LYS A 41 -4.84 9.99 0.91
CA LYS A 41 -6.07 9.31 0.44
C LYS A 41 -5.80 8.42 -0.79
N LEU A 42 -4.69 7.70 -0.77
CA LEU A 42 -4.30 6.80 -1.86
C LEU A 42 -4.93 5.42 -1.65
N PRO A 43 -5.51 4.79 -2.70
CA PRO A 43 -5.91 3.39 -2.64
C PRO A 43 -4.66 2.51 -2.69
N VAL A 44 -4.29 1.97 -1.53
CA VAL A 44 -3.10 1.13 -1.35
C VAL A 44 -3.45 -0.19 -0.67
N PHE A 45 -2.85 -1.26 -1.18
CA PHE A 45 -2.80 -2.58 -0.57
C PHE A 45 -1.35 -2.96 -0.27
N MET A 46 -1.11 -3.51 0.91
CA MET A 46 0.22 -3.93 1.37
C MET A 46 0.17 -5.36 1.85
N ILE A 47 1.20 -6.13 1.49
CA ILE A 47 1.50 -7.42 2.11
C ILE A 47 2.72 -7.22 3.00
N VAL A 48 2.60 -7.54 4.29
CA VAL A 48 3.65 -7.35 5.29
C VAL A 48 4.06 -8.70 5.86
N ARG A 49 5.35 -8.95 5.97
CA ARG A 49 5.91 -10.16 6.61
C ARG A 49 5.64 -10.10 8.10
N ASP A 50 5.09 -11.17 8.66
CA ASP A 50 4.94 -11.35 10.09
C ASP A 50 5.47 -12.72 10.52
N SER A 51 6.71 -12.75 11.01
CA SER A 51 7.39 -13.97 11.45
C SER A 51 7.35 -15.07 10.36
N ASN A 52 6.44 -16.04 10.46
CA ASN A 52 6.25 -17.13 9.49
C ASN A 52 4.98 -16.99 8.64
N SER A 53 4.35 -15.81 8.63
CA SER A 53 3.12 -15.52 7.89
C SER A 53 3.21 -14.19 7.15
N PHE A 54 2.12 -13.86 6.46
CA PHE A 54 1.89 -12.57 5.85
C PHE A 54 0.60 -11.98 6.40
N ILE A 55 0.62 -10.66 6.62
CA ILE A 55 -0.57 -9.89 6.96
C ILE A 55 -0.86 -8.90 5.85
N GLU A 56 -2.15 -8.71 5.59
CA GLU A 56 -2.65 -7.77 4.62
C GLU A 56 -3.02 -6.45 5.31
N LYS A 57 -2.74 -5.33 4.64
CA LYS A 57 -3.21 -4.00 5.05
C LYS A 57 -3.76 -3.26 3.86
N MET A 58 -5.00 -2.79 3.99
CA MET A 58 -5.67 -1.96 2.98
C MET A 58 -5.98 -0.59 3.56
N THR A 59 -5.86 0.43 2.73
CA THR A 59 -6.47 1.72 3.01
C THR A 59 -7.98 1.65 2.73
N PRO A 60 -8.82 2.45 3.41
CA PRO A 60 -10.26 2.50 3.12
C PRO A 60 -10.57 2.77 1.63
N GLN A 61 -9.75 3.59 0.96
CA GLN A 61 -9.90 3.90 -0.45
C GLN A 61 -9.69 2.68 -1.37
N PHE A 62 -8.85 1.74 -0.95
CA PHE A 62 -8.64 0.49 -1.67
C PHE A 62 -9.84 -0.44 -1.47
N GLU A 63 -10.37 -0.54 -0.25
CA GLU A 63 -11.60 -1.29 0.06
C GLU A 63 -12.79 -0.79 -0.77
N ASP A 64 -12.98 0.53 -0.83
CA ASP A 64 -14.01 1.15 -1.68
C ASP A 64 -13.85 0.78 -3.16
N PHE A 65 -12.61 0.64 -3.64
CA PHE A 65 -12.32 0.32 -5.03
C PHE A 65 -12.70 -1.12 -5.36
N ILE A 66 -12.41 -2.08 -4.48
CA ILE A 66 -12.75 -3.49 -4.67
C ILE A 66 -14.24 -3.77 -4.42
N MET A 67 -14.90 -3.06 -3.49
CA MET A 67 -16.35 -3.21 -3.25
C MET A 67 -17.19 -2.71 -4.43
N LYS A 68 -16.74 -1.69 -5.16
CA LYS A 68 -17.41 -1.17 -6.36
C LYS A 68 -17.28 -2.07 -7.59
N GLY A 69 -16.41 -3.09 -7.53
CA GLY A 69 -16.20 -4.05 -8.62
C GLY A 69 -17.15 -5.24 -8.62
N ASN A 70 -18.05 -5.35 -7.62
CA ASN A 70 -19.04 -6.41 -7.47
C ASN A 70 -20.43 -5.99 -7.95
#